data_AF-A0A9E5XGC8-F1
#
_entry.id   AF-A0A9E5XGC8-F1
#
_cell.length_a   1.000
_cell.length_b   1.000
_cell.length_c   1.000
_cell.angle_alpha   90.00
_cell.angle_beta   90.00
_cell.angle_gamma   90.00
#
_symmetry.space_group_name_H-M   'P 1'
#
loop_
_entity.id
_entity.type
_entity.pdbx_description
1 polymer ?
#
loop_
_entity_poly.entity_id
_entity_poly.type
_entity_poly.pdbx_seq_one_letter_code
_entity_poly.pdbx_strand_id
1 'polypeptide(L)'
;MLDKPFGPAFPDRPLALGDTWTDEQSKYLADADQTVVSTITYTVTGFDTIEGYDVALIEFTSEASGIDIDLGEMFQALLEGFSSMAEEENTSIDVPTIDFVISVGESSALGTYWFDQEAGLVRQVEQTYTVPLTMNMAIDSSEGTGSTTMQMNVESTVRASLAEPGTPS
;
A
#
# COMPACT_ATOMS: atom_id res chain seq x y z
N MET A 1 -1.58 -15.96 12.92
CA MET A 1 -3.00 -15.88 13.30
C MET A 1 -3.61 -14.75 12.49
N LEU A 2 -4.37 -15.07 11.44
CA LEU A 2 -5.19 -14.09 10.73
C LEU A 2 -6.56 -14.10 11.42
N ASP A 3 -6.69 -13.37 12.53
CA ASP A 3 -7.92 -13.33 13.34
C ASP A 3 -9.03 -12.44 12.74
N LYS A 4 -8.87 -11.98 11.50
CA LYS A 4 -9.91 -11.23 10.78
C LYS A 4 -10.26 -11.99 9.51
N PRO A 5 -11.55 -12.30 9.25
CA PRO A 5 -11.97 -12.87 7.99
C PRO A 5 -11.48 -11.98 6.85
N PHE A 6 -11.00 -12.62 5.78
CA PHE A 6 -10.56 -11.92 4.59
C PHE A 6 -11.78 -11.16 4.01
N GLY A 7 -11.68 -9.85 3.80
CA GLY A 7 -12.76 -9.04 3.21
C GLY A 7 -13.21 -7.83 4.05
N PRO A 8 -14.10 -7.00 3.48
CA PRO A 8 -14.64 -5.82 4.14
C PRO A 8 -15.61 -6.16 5.28
N ALA A 9 -15.99 -5.14 6.06
CA ALA A 9 -17.19 -5.24 6.89
C ALA A 9 -18.41 -5.27 5.96
N PHE A 10 -19.01 -6.45 5.82
CA PHE A 10 -20.24 -6.60 5.04
C PHE A 10 -21.45 -6.08 5.84
N PRO A 11 -22.49 -5.55 5.16
CA PRO A 11 -23.75 -5.22 5.81
C PRO A 11 -24.36 -6.42 6.55
N ASP A 12 -24.99 -6.19 7.71
CA ASP A 12 -25.69 -7.22 8.52
C ASP A 12 -27.03 -7.68 7.90
N ARG A 13 -27.15 -7.64 6.57
CA ARG A 13 -28.34 -8.01 5.81
C ARG A 13 -27.95 -8.76 4.54
N PRO A 14 -28.83 -9.61 3.98
CA PRO A 14 -28.59 -10.22 2.69
C PRO A 14 -28.30 -9.15 1.63
N LEU A 15 -27.27 -9.40 0.82
CA LEU A 15 -26.86 -8.57 -0.29
C LEU A 15 -27.80 -8.77 -1.47
N ALA A 16 -28.21 -7.66 -2.07
CA ALA A 16 -28.97 -7.60 -3.30
C ALA A 16 -28.14 -6.95 -4.41
N LEU A 17 -28.47 -7.30 -5.66
CA LEU A 17 -27.84 -6.67 -6.82
C LEU A 17 -28.00 -5.15 -6.77
N GLY A 18 -26.90 -4.42 -6.96
CA GLY A 18 -26.86 -2.96 -6.91
C GLY A 18 -26.74 -2.36 -5.51
N ASP A 19 -26.63 -3.18 -4.46
CA ASP A 19 -26.26 -2.67 -3.14
C ASP A 19 -24.88 -2.02 -3.18
N THR A 20 -24.78 -0.81 -2.62
CA THR A 20 -23.53 -0.06 -2.51
C THR A 20 -23.31 0.39 -1.07
N TRP A 21 -22.08 0.32 -0.61
CA TRP A 21 -21.66 0.90 0.67
C TRP A 21 -20.21 1.37 0.60
N THR A 22 -19.84 2.23 1.53
CA THR A 22 -18.50 2.80 1.63
C THR A 22 -17.92 2.51 3.01
N ASP A 23 -16.63 2.19 3.05
CA ASP A 23 -15.83 2.08 4.26
C ASP A 23 -14.72 3.13 4.24
N GLU A 24 -14.44 3.73 5.39
CA GLU A 24 -13.36 4.69 5.55
C GLU A 24 -12.38 4.16 6.60
N GLN A 25 -11.12 4.05 6.21
CA GLN A 25 -10.05 3.57 7.06
C GLN A 25 -9.02 4.67 7.20
N SER A 26 -8.60 4.93 8.43
CA SER A 26 -7.49 5.85 8.70
C SER A 26 -6.41 5.14 9.48
N LYS A 27 -5.16 5.39 9.09
CA LYS A 27 -3.99 4.89 9.79
C LYS A 27 -2.99 6.01 9.98
N TYR A 28 -2.68 6.29 11.24
CA TYR A 28 -1.59 7.18 11.60
C TYR A 28 -0.25 6.45 11.43
N LEU A 29 0.66 7.07 10.69
CA LEU A 29 2.03 6.63 10.48
C LEU A 29 2.92 7.51 11.35
N ALA A 30 3.31 6.99 12.51
CA ALA A 30 4.13 7.72 13.48
C ALA A 30 5.46 8.18 12.89
N ASP A 31 6.07 7.35 12.04
CA ASP A 31 7.39 7.63 11.42
C ASP A 31 7.33 8.78 10.39
N ALA A 32 6.14 9.11 9.87
CA ALA A 32 5.95 10.19 8.89
C ALA A 32 5.10 11.35 9.44
N ASP A 33 4.70 11.29 10.72
CA ASP A 33 3.71 12.17 11.36
C ASP A 33 2.49 12.50 10.48
N GLN A 34 1.99 11.48 9.77
CA GLN A 34 0.93 11.63 8.77
C GLN A 34 -0.19 10.62 8.99
N THR A 35 -1.42 11.01 8.66
CA THR A 35 -2.57 10.10 8.65
C THR A 35 -2.91 9.75 7.21
N VAL A 36 -2.80 8.48 6.88
CA VAL A 36 -3.32 7.94 5.61
C VAL A 36 -4.80 7.71 5.78
N VAL A 37 -5.61 8.31 4.91
CA VAL A 37 -7.04 8.03 4.81
C VAL A 37 -7.27 7.25 3.54
N SER A 38 -8.02 6.15 3.65
CA SER A 38 -8.48 5.38 2.51
C SER A 38 -10.00 5.25 2.54
N THR A 39 -10.61 5.53 1.39
CA THR A 39 -12.04 5.37 1.17
C THR A 39 -12.24 4.24 0.18
N ILE A 40 -13.03 3.24 0.57
CA ILE A 40 -13.33 2.07 -0.27
C ILE A 40 -14.82 2.04 -0.53
N THR A 41 -15.22 2.04 -1.79
CA THR A 41 -16.62 1.89 -2.19
C THR A 41 -16.83 0.51 -2.78
N TYR A 42 -17.85 -0.19 -2.30
CA TYR A 42 -18.23 -1.54 -2.71
C TYR A 42 -19.56 -1.51 -3.43
N THR A 43 -19.73 -2.32 -4.48
CA THR A 43 -20.99 -2.48 -5.20
C THR A 43 -21.22 -3.94 -5.56
N VAL A 44 -22.39 -4.48 -5.23
CA VAL A 44 -22.80 -5.81 -5.68
C VAL A 44 -23.16 -5.74 -7.15
N THR A 45 -22.34 -6.35 -8.01
CA THR A 45 -22.50 -6.31 -9.46
C THR A 45 -23.07 -7.60 -10.04
N GLY A 46 -23.10 -8.68 -9.26
CA GLY A 46 -23.65 -9.94 -9.71
C GLY A 46 -23.66 -11.02 -8.64
N PHE A 47 -24.06 -12.20 -9.09
CA PHE A 47 -23.97 -13.45 -8.34
C PHE A 47 -23.39 -14.50 -9.29
N ASP A 48 -22.60 -15.41 -8.73
CA ASP A 48 -21.95 -16.49 -9.47
C ASP A 48 -21.87 -17.75 -8.60
N THR A 49 -21.45 -18.86 -9.20
CA THR A 49 -21.15 -20.09 -8.47
C THR A 49 -19.68 -20.46 -8.68
N ILE A 50 -18.91 -20.54 -7.59
CA ILE A 50 -17.50 -20.96 -7.62
C ILE A 50 -17.30 -22.18 -6.74
N GLU A 51 -16.69 -23.24 -7.28
CA GLU A 51 -16.44 -24.50 -6.54
C GLU A 51 -17.69 -25.09 -5.85
N GLY A 52 -18.88 -24.82 -6.42
CA GLY A 52 -20.17 -25.26 -5.88
C GLY A 52 -20.79 -24.35 -4.81
N TYR A 53 -20.16 -23.21 -4.50
CA TYR A 53 -20.68 -22.19 -3.58
C TYR A 53 -21.31 -21.04 -4.35
N ASP A 54 -22.51 -20.64 -3.93
CA ASP A 54 -23.16 -19.43 -4.42
C ASP A 54 -22.52 -18.21 -3.77
N VAL A 55 -22.01 -17.29 -4.59
CA VAL A 55 -21.27 -16.11 -4.15
C VAL A 55 -21.84 -14.83 -4.76
N ALA A 56 -21.81 -13.76 -3.99
CA ALA A 56 -22.03 -12.41 -4.49
C ALA A 56 -20.73 -11.87 -5.09
N LEU A 57 -20.82 -11.30 -6.30
CA LEU A 57 -19.75 -10.56 -6.95
C LEU A 57 -19.82 -9.12 -6.48
N ILE A 58 -18.77 -8.66 -5.81
CA ILE A 58 -18.73 -7.32 -5.20
C ILE A 58 -17.51 -6.61 -5.75
N GLU A 59 -17.75 -5.71 -6.70
CA GLU A 59 -16.71 -4.82 -7.20
C GLU A 59 -16.41 -3.75 -6.15
N PHE A 60 -15.15 -3.35 -6.06
CA PHE A 60 -14.77 -2.24 -5.22
C PHE A 60 -13.76 -1.33 -5.90
N THR A 61 -13.83 -0.06 -5.52
CA THR A 61 -12.80 0.94 -5.79
C THR A 61 -12.29 1.48 -4.46
N SER A 62 -10.98 1.66 -4.36
CA SER A 62 -10.32 2.24 -3.20
C SER A 62 -9.50 3.43 -3.66
N GLU A 63 -9.57 4.51 -2.91
CA GLU A 63 -8.66 5.65 -3.02
C GLU A 63 -7.97 5.80 -1.67
N ALA A 64 -6.68 6.11 -1.68
CA ALA A 64 -5.94 6.41 -0.48
C ALA A 64 -5.06 7.64 -0.69
N SER A 65 -5.03 8.50 0.33
CA SER A 65 -4.20 9.71 0.33
C SER A 65 -2.71 9.36 0.21
N GLY A 66 -1.96 10.20 -0.49
CA GLY A 66 -0.51 10.10 -0.55
C GLY A 66 0.17 10.34 0.80
N ILE A 67 1.45 9.97 0.88
CA ILE A 67 2.34 10.24 2.01
C ILE A 67 3.70 10.67 1.53
N ASP A 68 4.31 11.60 2.25
CA ASP A 68 5.71 11.96 2.06
C ASP A 68 6.56 11.35 3.19
N ILE A 69 7.59 10.59 2.82
CA ILE A 69 8.54 10.03 3.78
C ILE A 69 9.88 10.68 3.52
N ASP A 70 10.32 11.50 4.47
CA ASP A 70 11.66 12.06 4.49
C ASP A 70 12.64 11.06 5.11
N LEU A 71 13.62 10.61 4.33
CA LEU A 71 14.69 9.73 4.81
C LEU A 71 16.05 10.44 4.79
N GLY A 72 16.09 11.75 4.53
CA GLY A 72 17.31 12.55 4.50
C GLY A 72 18.12 12.40 5.78
N GLU A 73 17.47 12.57 6.94
CA GLU A 73 18.13 12.45 8.25
C GLU A 73 18.74 11.05 8.49
N MET A 74 18.06 9.98 8.05
CA MET A 74 18.56 8.60 8.18
C MET A 74 19.80 8.37 7.31
N PHE A 75 19.78 8.85 6.07
CA PHE A 75 20.93 8.72 5.16
C PHE A 75 22.09 9.63 5.57
N GLN A 76 21.81 10.81 6.10
CA GLN A 76 22.81 11.72 6.63
C GLN A 76 23.54 11.12 7.84
N ALA A 77 22.81 10.55 8.81
CA ALA A 77 23.41 9.87 9.95
C ALA A 77 24.28 8.66 9.55
N LEU A 78 23.89 7.95 8.49
CA LEU A 78 24.67 6.82 7.96
C LEU A 78 25.98 7.30 7.31
N LEU A 79 25.97 8.42 6.59
CA LEU A 79 27.16 9.01 5.97
C LEU A 79 28.13 9.62 6.98
N GLU A 80 27.62 10.29 8.01
CA GLU A 80 28.41 10.75 9.16
C GLU A 80 29.05 9.58 9.93
N GLY A 81 28.34 8.45 10.02
CA GLY A 81 28.87 7.21 10.58
C GLY A 81 30.03 6.61 9.78
N PHE A 82 29.97 6.69 8.44
CA PHE A 82 31.07 6.24 7.57
C PHE A 82 32.25 7.21 7.53
N SER A 83 32.02 8.53 7.58
CA SER A 83 33.09 9.52 7.61
C SER A 83 33.90 9.46 8.90
N SER A 84 33.23 9.31 10.05
CA SER A 84 33.90 9.14 11.36
C SER A 84 34.75 7.87 11.48
N MET A 85 34.45 6.81 10.71
CA MET A 85 35.33 5.63 10.59
C MET A 85 36.54 5.84 9.66
N ALA A 86 36.44 6.78 8.71
CA ALA A 86 37.51 7.09 7.77
C ALA A 86 38.49 8.16 8.28
N GLU A 87 38.14 8.91 9.34
CA GLU A 87 39.00 9.92 9.98
C GLU A 87 40.25 9.38 10.69
N GLU A 88 40.49 8.05 10.72
CA GLU A 88 41.80 7.50 11.14
C GLU A 88 42.94 7.84 10.14
N GLU A 89 42.63 8.27 8.91
CA GLU A 89 43.60 8.81 7.94
C GLU A 89 43.28 10.29 7.58
N ASN A 90 43.56 11.22 8.50
CA ASN A 90 43.99 12.63 8.31
C ASN A 90 43.57 13.47 7.06
N THR A 91 42.43 13.18 6.43
CA THR A 91 41.79 14.00 5.40
C THR A 91 40.41 14.41 5.91
N SER A 92 40.17 15.71 6.04
CA SER A 92 38.83 16.25 6.31
C SER A 92 37.92 15.89 5.14
N ILE A 93 37.10 14.87 5.33
CA ILE A 93 36.08 14.48 4.35
C ILE A 93 34.95 15.50 4.49
N ASP A 94 34.76 16.33 3.47
CA ASP A 94 33.58 17.17 3.36
C ASP A 94 32.38 16.24 3.18
N VAL A 95 31.55 16.12 4.21
CA VAL A 95 30.38 15.24 4.17
C VAL A 95 29.29 15.95 3.39
N PRO A 96 28.89 15.43 2.21
CA PRO A 96 27.85 16.07 1.42
C PRO A 96 26.53 16.05 2.17
N THR A 97 25.74 17.10 2.03
CA THR A 97 24.35 17.12 2.53
C THR A 97 23.50 16.36 1.52
N ILE A 98 22.73 15.38 2.00
CA ILE A 98 21.84 14.58 1.16
C ILE A 98 20.40 14.76 1.64
N ASP A 99 19.58 15.35 0.78
CA ASP A 99 18.14 15.35 0.95
C ASP A 99 17.56 14.18 0.14
N PHE A 100 16.86 13.28 0.81
CA PHE A 100 16.23 12.13 0.16
C PHE A 100 14.78 12.00 0.62
N VAL A 101 13.86 12.31 -0.27
CA VAL A 101 12.41 12.26 0.00
C VAL A 101 11.75 11.24 -0.93
N ILE A 102 11.01 10.31 -0.34
CA ILE A 102 10.11 9.41 -1.06
C ILE A 102 8.69 9.93 -0.88
N SER A 103 8.09 10.40 -1.96
CA SER A 103 6.68 10.75 -2.03
C SER A 103 5.89 9.60 -2.64
N VAL A 104 4.97 9.04 -1.87
CA VAL A 104 3.93 8.14 -2.37
C VAL A 104 2.73 9.03 -2.70
N GLY A 105 2.36 9.14 -3.98
CA GLY A 105 1.18 9.91 -4.37
C GLY A 105 -0.12 9.17 -4.00
N GLU A 106 -1.25 9.79 -4.33
CA GLU A 106 -2.55 9.14 -4.17
C GLU A 106 -2.58 7.79 -4.89
N SER A 107 -2.90 6.74 -4.15
CA SER A 107 -2.99 5.39 -4.69
C SER A 107 -4.43 5.00 -4.89
N SER A 108 -4.68 4.21 -5.94
CA SER A 108 -5.99 3.65 -6.20
C SER A 108 -5.93 2.14 -6.27
N ALA A 109 -7.03 1.48 -5.95
CA ALA A 109 -7.20 0.08 -6.24
C ALA A 109 -8.59 -0.20 -6.77
N LEU A 110 -8.69 -1.23 -7.60
CA LEU A 110 -9.94 -1.78 -8.09
C LEU A 110 -9.89 -3.29 -7.97
N GLY A 111 -11.03 -3.91 -7.71
CA GLY A 111 -11.06 -5.35 -7.56
C GLY A 111 -12.46 -5.91 -7.38
N THR A 112 -12.50 -7.22 -7.19
CA THR A 112 -13.72 -7.98 -6.98
C THR A 112 -13.52 -8.92 -5.79
N TYR A 113 -14.52 -8.95 -4.91
CA TYR A 113 -14.70 -10.00 -3.91
C TYR A 113 -15.77 -10.98 -4.36
N TRP A 114 -15.50 -12.27 -4.16
CA TRP A 114 -16.48 -13.35 -4.28
C TRP A 114 -16.90 -13.77 -2.87
N PHE A 115 -18.04 -13.25 -2.42
CA PHE A 115 -18.51 -13.40 -1.05
C PHE A 115 -19.59 -14.48 -0.92
N ASP A 116 -19.30 -15.53 -0.16
CA ASP A 116 -20.27 -16.56 0.23
C ASP A 116 -21.07 -16.04 1.42
N GLN A 117 -22.32 -15.65 1.15
CA GLN A 117 -23.22 -15.08 2.15
C GLN A 117 -23.70 -16.11 3.17
N GLU A 118 -23.80 -17.39 2.79
CA GLU A 118 -24.27 -18.45 3.68
C GLU A 118 -23.21 -18.78 4.73
N ALA A 119 -21.94 -18.85 4.31
CA ALA A 119 -20.81 -19.08 5.19
C ALA A 119 -20.25 -17.80 5.83
N GLY A 120 -20.64 -16.62 5.35
CA GLY A 120 -20.19 -15.32 5.85
C GLY A 120 -18.71 -15.06 5.60
N LEU A 121 -18.17 -15.51 4.46
CA LEU A 121 -16.73 -15.43 4.16
C LEU A 121 -16.43 -15.12 2.69
N VAL A 122 -15.31 -14.47 2.43
CA VAL A 122 -14.80 -14.25 1.07
C VAL A 122 -14.05 -15.49 0.60
N ARG A 123 -14.51 -16.07 -0.50
CA ARG A 123 -13.92 -17.25 -1.13
C ARG A 123 -12.74 -16.89 -2.05
N GLN A 124 -12.85 -15.76 -2.75
CA GLN A 124 -11.82 -15.28 -3.66
C GLN A 124 -11.78 -13.75 -3.65
N VAL A 125 -10.59 -13.20 -3.91
CA VAL A 125 -10.37 -11.80 -4.21
C VAL A 125 -9.47 -11.67 -5.43
N GLU A 126 -9.73 -10.64 -6.22
CA GLU A 126 -8.81 -10.13 -7.22
C GLU A 126 -8.76 -8.62 -7.04
N GLN A 127 -7.56 -8.06 -6.94
CA GLN A 127 -7.36 -6.63 -6.75
C GLN A 127 -6.14 -6.18 -7.52
N THR A 128 -6.28 -5.09 -8.27
CA THR A 128 -5.18 -4.34 -8.85
C THR A 128 -5.02 -3.04 -8.08
N TYR A 129 -3.80 -2.74 -7.66
CA TYR A 129 -3.44 -1.47 -7.03
C TYR A 129 -2.43 -0.72 -7.90
N THR A 130 -2.60 0.59 -7.94
CA THR A 130 -1.74 1.54 -8.65
C THR A 130 -1.20 2.54 -7.64
N VAL A 131 0.13 2.57 -7.50
CA VAL A 131 0.83 3.42 -6.54
C VAL A 131 1.85 4.28 -7.30
N PRO A 132 1.61 5.60 -7.43
CA PRO A 132 2.61 6.53 -7.93
C PRO A 132 3.66 6.78 -6.85
N LEU A 133 4.93 6.64 -7.21
CA LEU A 133 6.08 6.87 -6.35
C LEU A 133 6.98 7.92 -7.01
N THR A 134 7.35 8.95 -6.26
CA THR A 134 8.36 9.93 -6.64
C THR A 134 9.49 9.89 -5.62
N MET A 135 10.71 9.67 -6.08
CA MET A 135 11.91 9.75 -5.25
C MET A 135 12.70 10.98 -5.68
N ASN A 136 12.92 11.90 -4.75
CA ASN A 136 13.74 13.08 -4.95
C ASN A 136 15.02 12.92 -4.15
N MET A 137 16.15 12.99 -4.83
CA MET A 137 17.47 13.02 -4.22
C MET A 137 18.16 14.31 -4.62
N ALA A 138 18.59 15.10 -3.64
CA ALA A 138 19.49 16.22 -3.84
C ALA A 138 20.76 16.00 -3.04
N ILE A 139 21.90 16.32 -3.65
CA ILE A 139 23.22 16.22 -3.04
C ILE A 139 23.87 17.60 -3.18
N ASP A 140 24.29 18.17 -2.07
CA ASP A 140 25.09 19.39 -2.03
C ASP A 140 26.48 19.10 -1.45
N SER A 141 27.51 19.56 -2.14
CA SER A 141 28.91 19.33 -1.79
C SER A 141 29.78 20.52 -2.23
N SER A 142 30.98 20.66 -1.66
CA SER A 142 31.93 21.70 -2.09
C SER A 142 32.35 21.62 -3.57
N GLU A 143 32.19 20.45 -4.22
CA GLU A 143 32.47 20.24 -5.64
C GLU A 143 31.28 20.56 -6.56
N GLY A 144 30.09 20.76 -5.99
CA GLY A 144 28.88 21.18 -6.70
C GLY A 144 27.59 20.53 -6.19
N THR A 145 26.47 21.03 -6.73
CA THR A 145 25.11 20.55 -6.43
C THR A 145 24.62 19.61 -7.53
N GLY A 146 24.01 18.48 -7.15
CA GLY A 146 23.32 17.56 -8.05
C GLY A 146 21.92 17.22 -7.55
N SER A 147 20.96 17.10 -8.47
CA SER A 147 19.61 16.65 -8.13
C SER A 147 19.13 15.60 -9.11
N THR A 148 18.45 14.57 -8.61
CA THR A 148 17.77 13.54 -9.41
C THR A 148 16.36 13.35 -8.88
N THR A 149 15.40 13.37 -9.79
CA THR A 149 14.02 12.97 -9.53
C THR A 149 13.73 11.70 -10.32
N MET A 150 13.29 10.66 -9.64
CA MET A 150 12.82 9.42 -10.25
C MET A 150 11.32 9.30 -10.02
N GLN A 151 10.57 9.14 -11.10
CA GLN A 151 9.13 8.88 -11.05
C GLN A 151 8.87 7.43 -11.47
N MET A 152 8.08 6.72 -10.69
CA MET A 152 7.70 5.33 -10.92
C MET A 152 6.20 5.19 -10.68
N ASN A 153 5.52 4.44 -11.55
CA ASN A 153 4.17 3.97 -11.29
C ASN A 153 4.23 2.46 -11.08
N VAL A 154 3.86 2.00 -9.90
CA VAL A 154 3.79 0.58 -9.57
C VAL A 154 2.35 0.13 -9.76
N GLU A 155 2.14 -0.75 -10.73
CA GLU A 155 0.89 -1.49 -10.88
C GLU A 155 1.14 -2.94 -10.48
N SER A 156 0.27 -3.49 -9.65
CA SER A 156 0.34 -4.90 -9.29
C SER A 156 -1.03 -5.47 -9.02
N THR A 157 -1.23 -6.69 -9.50
CA THR A 157 -2.46 -7.45 -9.33
C THR A 157 -2.21 -8.60 -8.36
N VAL A 158 -3.01 -8.65 -7.31
CA VAL A 158 -3.03 -9.73 -6.34
C VAL A 158 -4.31 -10.53 -6.53
N ARG A 159 -4.16 -11.85 -6.58
CA ARG A 159 -5.26 -12.82 -6.57
C ARG A 159 -5.04 -13.76 -5.40
N ALA A 160 -6.09 -13.98 -4.62
CA ALA A 160 -6.07 -14.94 -3.54
C ALA A 160 -7.41 -15.67 -3.47
N SER A 161 -7.37 -16.95 -3.13
CA SER A 161 -8.53 -17.79 -2.88
C SER A 161 -8.36 -18.55 -1.57
N LEU A 162 -9.47 -18.82 -0.89
CA LEU A 162 -9.46 -19.76 0.23
C LEU A 162 -9.25 -21.17 -0.32
N ALA A 163 -8.21 -21.85 0.18
CA ALA A 163 -7.97 -23.24 -0.16
C ALA A 163 -9.14 -24.11 0.35
N GLU A 164 -9.51 -25.13 -0.45
CA GLU A 164 -10.46 -26.14 0.00
C GLU A 164 -9.96 -26.81 1.30
N PRO A 165 -10.85 -27.06 2.27
CA PRO A 165 -10.48 -27.74 3.50
C PRO A 165 -9.90 -29.13 3.18
N GLY A 166 -8.61 -29.32 3.46
CA GLY A 166 -7.88 -30.58 3.24
C GLY A 166 -6.72 -30.50 2.25
N THR A 167 -6.50 -29.35 1.61
CA THR A 167 -5.34 -29.13 0.73
C THR A 167 -4.10 -28.81 1.58
N PRO A 168 -3.02 -29.62 1.55
CA PRO A 168 -1.80 -29.31 2.29
C PRO A 168 -1.17 -28.03 1.74
N SER A 169 -0.76 -27.15 2.65
CA SER A 169 -0.02 -25.91 2.38
C SER A 169 1.42 -26.16 1.99
#